data_AF-A0A4U0QI22-F1
#
_entry.id   AF-A0A4U0QI22-F1
#
_cell.length_a   1.000
_cell.length_b   1.000
_cell.length_c   1.000
_cell.angle_alpha   90.00
_cell.angle_beta   90.00
_cell.angle_gamma   90.00
#
_symmetry.space_group_name_H-M   'P 1'
#
loop_
_entity.id
_entity.type
_entity.pdbx_description
1 polymer ?
#
loop_
_entity_poly.entity_id
_entity_poly.type
_entity_poly.pdbx_seq_one_letter_code
_entity_poly.pdbx_strand_id
1 'polypeptide(L)'
;MFVFIILSFLSSVAILGITFVGAHCLVAMFGGEITAWVQSLGAILAIVSGFAAAIWQVRAQRIEAQAERHAIARAAHILAFEALETAGDRLEAALIPPDSGKVMRLQGDRTTEMVLAMREFDTVKLPADLLPLFVRLRSHVFAINERISEVYSSEDKDEERKPEREDRLKSAVRVYTDAIKLFEKLQSAVLEYGAQEKSVQTGNETGRVAASLT
;
A
#
# COMPACT_ATOMS: atom_id res chain seq x y z
N MET A 1 19.32 19.89 5.00
CA MET A 1 19.23 20.90 3.91
C MET A 1 20.29 22.00 4.04
N PHE A 2 20.37 22.71 5.18
CA PHE A 2 21.33 23.81 5.39
C PHE A 2 22.82 23.43 5.20
N VAL A 3 23.23 22.26 5.71
CA VAL A 3 24.61 21.76 5.59
C VAL A 3 25.00 21.50 4.13
N PHE A 4 24.06 21.03 3.30
CA PHE A 4 24.31 20.75 1.88
C PHE A 4 24.50 22.04 1.07
N ILE A 5 23.75 23.10 1.42
CA ILE A 5 23.89 24.43 0.80
C ILE A 5 25.26 25.04 1.13
N ILE A 6 25.69 24.95 2.39
CA ILE A 6 27.00 25.48 2.83
C ILE A 6 28.15 24.72 2.16
N LEU A 7 28.09 23.39 2.07
CA LEU A 7 29.11 22.60 1.39
C LEU A 7 29.18 22.91 -0.12
N SER A 8 28.02 23.08 -0.76
CA SER A 8 27.95 23.40 -2.19
C SER A 8 28.49 24.81 -2.47
N PHE A 9 28.21 25.77 -1.59
CA PHE A 9 28.75 27.14 -1.68
C PHE A 9 30.27 27.17 -1.48
N LEU A 10 30.78 26.51 -0.44
CA LEU A 10 32.23 26.44 -0.17
C LEU A 10 33.01 25.72 -1.28
N SER A 11 32.44 24.64 -1.83
CA SER A 11 32.96 23.94 -3.01
C SER A 11 33.07 24.87 -4.21
N SER A 12 32.02 25.65 -4.49
CA SER A 12 31.98 26.58 -5.62
C SER A 12 32.99 27.71 -5.47
N VAL A 13 33.14 28.27 -4.27
CA VAL A 13 34.13 29.32 -3.97
C VAL A 13 35.56 28.80 -4.07
N ALA A 14 35.82 27.57 -3.59
CA ALA A 14 37.14 26.94 -3.69
C ALA A 14 37.54 26.64 -5.13
N ILE A 15 36.61 26.11 -5.94
CA ILE A 15 36.84 25.86 -7.37
C ILE A 15 37.11 27.18 -8.09
N LEU A 16 36.31 28.22 -7.86
CA LEU A 16 36.50 29.55 -8.44
C LEU A 16 37.87 30.15 -8.06
N GLY A 17 38.27 30.04 -6.79
CA GLY A 17 39.57 30.51 -6.31
C GLY A 17 40.74 29.79 -6.97
N ILE A 18 40.67 28.46 -7.07
CA ILE A 18 41.71 27.65 -7.73
C ILE A 18 41.78 27.95 -9.23
N THR A 19 40.64 28.11 -9.91
CA THR A 19 40.62 28.50 -11.33
C THR A 19 41.15 29.91 -11.57
N PHE A 20 40.89 30.86 -10.67
CA PHE A 20 41.37 32.24 -10.81
C PHE A 20 42.89 32.35 -10.63
N VAL A 21 43.43 31.69 -9.60
CA VAL A 21 44.88 31.63 -9.35
C VAL A 21 45.60 30.82 -10.42
N GLY A 22 45.02 29.69 -10.83
CA GLY A 22 45.54 28.85 -11.92
C GLY A 22 45.56 29.59 -13.26
N ALA A 23 44.51 30.34 -13.60
CA ALA A 23 44.44 31.15 -14.81
C ALA A 23 45.47 32.29 -14.80
N HIS A 24 45.67 32.97 -13.66
CA HIS A 24 46.66 34.04 -13.55
C HIS A 24 48.10 33.53 -13.71
N CYS A 25 48.45 32.39 -13.12
CA CYS A 25 49.78 31.79 -13.29
C CYS A 25 50.02 31.25 -14.71
N LEU A 26 49.01 30.68 -15.35
CA LEU A 26 49.14 30.13 -16.70
C LEU A 26 49.16 31.22 -17.80
N VAL A 27 48.37 32.28 -17.66
CA VAL A 27 48.39 33.43 -18.58
C VAL A 27 49.74 34.15 -18.55
N ALA A 28 50.39 34.20 -17.38
CA ALA A 28 51.72 34.76 -17.23
C ALA A 28 52.83 33.93 -17.91
N MET A 29 52.62 32.62 -18.14
CA MET A 29 53.64 31.75 -18.76
C MET A 29 53.47 31.52 -20.27
N PHE A 30 52.26 31.65 -20.85
CA PHE A 30 51.99 31.14 -22.21
C PHE A 30 51.15 32.03 -23.14
N GLY A 31 50.74 33.23 -22.73
CA GLY A 31 49.96 34.13 -23.59
C GLY A 31 48.51 33.68 -23.84
N GLY A 32 47.73 34.52 -24.54
CA GLY A 32 46.26 34.52 -24.58
C GLY A 32 45.53 33.32 -25.19
N GLU A 33 46.23 32.26 -25.64
CA GLU A 33 45.60 31.05 -26.18
C GLU A 33 45.20 30.03 -25.09
N ILE A 34 45.74 30.14 -23.87
CA ILE A 34 45.41 29.22 -22.77
C ILE A 34 43.98 29.41 -22.25
N THR A 35 43.45 30.63 -22.26
CA THR A 35 42.10 30.91 -21.73
C THR A 35 41.02 30.15 -22.50
N ALA A 36 41.14 30.04 -23.83
CA ALA A 36 40.23 29.24 -24.65
C ALA A 36 40.32 27.74 -24.35
N TRP A 37 41.52 27.24 -24.05
CA TRP A 37 41.74 25.84 -23.69
C TRP A 37 41.22 25.48 -22.30
N VAL A 38 41.43 26.36 -21.31
CA VAL A 38 40.88 26.17 -19.96
C VAL A 38 39.35 26.26 -20.00
N GLN A 39 38.79 27.16 -20.81
CA GLN A 39 37.34 27.29 -20.98
C GLN A 39 36.73 26.04 -21.64
N SER A 40 37.40 25.44 -22.64
CA SER A 40 36.91 24.23 -23.28
C SER A 40 36.95 23.02 -22.34
N LEU A 41 38.02 22.86 -21.55
CA LEU A 41 38.10 21.83 -20.51
C LEU A 41 37.04 22.03 -19.42
N GLY A 42 36.84 23.27 -18.97
CA GLY A 42 35.79 23.61 -18.00
C GLY A 42 34.40 23.29 -18.53
N ALA A 43 34.13 23.57 -19.81
CA ALA A 43 32.86 23.24 -20.45
C ALA A 43 32.65 21.73 -20.56
N ILE A 44 33.68 20.96 -20.94
CA ILE A 44 33.61 19.49 -20.99
C ILE A 44 33.32 18.91 -19.60
N LEU A 45 34.03 19.39 -18.56
CA LEU A 45 33.80 18.96 -17.18
C LEU A 45 32.38 19.28 -16.72
N ALA A 46 31.90 20.50 -16.97
CA ALA A 46 30.54 20.90 -16.61
C ALA A 46 29.47 20.02 -17.28
N ILE A 47 29.66 19.69 -18.56
CA ILE A 47 28.76 18.79 -19.30
C ILE A 47 28.77 17.38 -18.68
N VAL A 48 29.95 16.82 -18.43
CA VAL A 48 30.08 15.48 -17.83
C VAL A 48 29.48 15.44 -16.42
N SER A 49 29.73 16.46 -15.60
CA SER A 49 29.13 16.59 -14.26
C SER A 49 27.61 16.74 -14.32
N GLY A 50 27.08 17.50 -15.28
CA GLY A 50 25.64 17.64 -15.52
C GLY A 50 24.97 16.31 -15.85
N PHE A 51 25.56 15.51 -16.75
CA PHE A 51 25.06 14.17 -17.06
C PHE A 51 25.17 13.22 -15.87
N ALA A 52 26.28 13.24 -15.12
CA ALA A 52 26.44 12.42 -13.94
C ALA A 52 25.38 12.73 -12.87
N ALA A 53 25.10 14.02 -12.63
CA ALA A 53 24.04 14.46 -11.72
C ALA A 53 22.65 14.03 -12.19
N ALA A 54 22.35 14.16 -13.48
CA ALA A 54 21.07 13.73 -14.06
C ALA A 54 20.87 12.21 -13.92
N ILE A 55 21.91 11.40 -14.21
CA ILE A 55 21.87 9.94 -14.03
C ILE A 55 21.65 9.59 -12.56
N TRP A 56 22.34 10.27 -11.65
CA TRP A 56 22.17 10.07 -10.21
C TRP A 56 20.74 10.39 -9.76
N GLN A 57 20.19 11.50 -10.21
CA GLN A 57 18.83 11.92 -9.88
C GLN A 57 17.78 10.92 -10.37
N VAL A 58 17.92 10.42 -11.61
CA VAL A 58 17.03 9.38 -12.15
C VAL A 58 17.12 8.09 -11.34
N ARG A 59 18.32 7.69 -10.90
CA ARG A 59 18.49 6.51 -10.03
C ARG A 59 17.85 6.71 -8.67
N ALA A 60 18.06 7.86 -8.04
CA ALA A 60 17.46 8.18 -6.75
C ALA A 60 15.92 8.16 -6.83
N GLN A 61 15.34 8.76 -7.86
CA GLN A 61 13.89 8.75 -8.09
C GLN A 61 13.34 7.34 -8.33
N ARG A 62 14.08 6.48 -9.05
CA ARG A 62 13.67 5.08 -9.25
C ARG A 62 13.67 4.28 -7.95
N ILE A 63 14.68 4.47 -7.11
CA ILE A 63 14.77 3.81 -5.80
C ILE A 63 13.62 4.26 -4.91
N GLU A 64 13.35 5.56 -4.86
CA GLU A 64 12.25 6.14 -4.08
C GLU A 64 10.89 5.63 -4.57
N ALA A 65 10.65 5.62 -5.88
CA ALA A 65 9.42 5.10 -6.47
C ALA A 65 9.24 3.59 -6.22
N GLN A 66 10.32 2.80 -6.22
CA GLN A 66 10.27 1.39 -5.85
C GLN A 66 9.94 1.22 -4.36
N ALA A 67 10.59 1.97 -3.48
CA ALA A 67 10.31 1.92 -2.05
C ALA A 67 8.85 2.31 -1.74
N GLU A 68 8.32 3.33 -2.42
CA GLU A 68 6.92 3.75 -2.32
C GLU A 68 5.97 2.64 -2.77
N ARG A 69 6.22 2.01 -3.93
CA ARG A 69 5.41 0.88 -4.42
C ARG A 69 5.40 -0.28 -3.43
N HIS A 70 6.54 -0.63 -2.84
CA HIS A 70 6.63 -1.68 -1.84
C HIS A 70 5.83 -1.32 -0.57
N ALA A 71 5.90 -0.06 -0.13
CA ALA A 71 5.14 0.39 1.03
C ALA A 71 3.62 0.32 0.77
N ILE A 72 3.17 0.72 -0.42
CA ILE A 72 1.75 0.70 -0.82
C ILE A 72 1.24 -0.74 -0.97
N ALA A 73 2.03 -1.63 -1.57
CA ALA A 73 1.69 -3.05 -1.66
C ALA A 73 1.50 -3.68 -0.26
N ARG A 74 2.44 -3.40 0.66
CA ARG A 74 2.32 -3.85 2.05
C ARG A 74 1.11 -3.24 2.76
N ALA A 75 0.82 -1.97 2.55
CA ALA A 75 -0.34 -1.30 3.14
C ALA A 75 -1.66 -1.92 2.64
N ALA A 76 -1.76 -2.20 1.34
CA ALA A 76 -2.92 -2.88 0.75
C ALA A 76 -3.11 -4.27 1.36
N HIS A 77 -2.01 -5.02 1.56
CA HIS A 77 -2.06 -6.34 2.20
C HIS A 77 -2.55 -6.27 3.65
N ILE A 78 -2.01 -5.35 4.46
CA ILE A 78 -2.44 -5.16 5.85
C ILE A 78 -3.90 -4.76 5.93
N LEU A 79 -4.31 -3.80 5.10
CA LEU A 79 -5.69 -3.32 5.06
C LEU A 79 -6.66 -4.43 4.63
N ALA A 80 -6.31 -5.21 3.61
CA ALA A 80 -7.12 -6.35 3.17
C ALA A 80 -7.25 -7.42 4.25
N PHE A 81 -6.17 -7.70 4.98
CA PHE A 81 -6.18 -8.62 6.11
C PHE A 81 -7.11 -8.15 7.23
N GLU A 82 -6.93 -6.91 7.70
CA GLU A 82 -7.73 -6.34 8.79
C GLU A 82 -9.22 -6.24 8.42
N ALA A 83 -9.52 -5.91 7.17
CA ALA A 83 -10.88 -5.87 6.67
C ALA A 83 -11.52 -7.26 6.64
N LEU A 84 -10.77 -8.26 6.19
CA LEU A 84 -11.26 -9.64 6.12
C LEU A 84 -11.47 -10.23 7.52
N GLU A 85 -10.52 -10.04 8.45
CA GLU A 85 -10.67 -10.43 9.86
C GLU A 85 -11.88 -9.74 10.50
N THR A 86 -12.04 -8.43 10.29
CA THR A 86 -13.16 -7.69 10.87
C THR A 86 -14.52 -8.15 10.29
N ALA A 87 -14.57 -8.51 9.01
CA ALA A 87 -15.76 -9.10 8.40
C ALA A 87 -16.01 -10.53 8.89
N GLY A 88 -14.94 -11.31 9.07
CA GLY A 88 -14.98 -12.66 9.64
C GLY A 88 -15.49 -12.68 11.07
N ASP A 89 -14.97 -11.81 11.93
CA ASP A 89 -15.43 -11.63 13.32
C ASP A 89 -16.92 -11.26 13.39
N ARG A 90 -17.36 -10.37 12.49
CA ARG A 90 -18.76 -9.96 12.42
C ARG A 90 -19.65 -11.10 11.91
N LEU A 91 -19.19 -11.86 10.92
CA LEU A 91 -19.90 -13.02 10.39
C LEU A 91 -20.00 -14.14 11.43
N GLU A 92 -18.90 -14.43 12.12
CA GLU A 92 -18.83 -15.40 13.21
C GLU A 92 -19.82 -15.02 14.29
N ALA A 93 -19.78 -13.77 14.74
CA ALA A 93 -20.74 -13.27 15.71
C ALA A 93 -22.18 -13.46 15.20
N ALA A 94 -22.45 -13.12 13.94
CA ALA A 94 -23.79 -13.22 13.38
C ALA A 94 -24.34 -14.65 13.33
N LEU A 95 -23.47 -15.64 13.18
CA LEU A 95 -23.83 -17.06 13.20
C LEU A 95 -24.06 -17.63 14.61
N ILE A 96 -23.69 -16.91 15.67
CA ILE A 96 -23.96 -17.35 17.04
C ILE A 96 -25.48 -17.37 17.29
N PRO A 97 -26.01 -18.45 17.91
CA PRO A 97 -27.43 -18.56 18.21
C PRO A 97 -28.00 -17.35 18.98
N PRO A 98 -29.26 -16.94 18.72
CA PRO A 98 -29.88 -15.76 19.33
C PRO A 98 -29.88 -15.78 20.88
N ASP A 99 -29.95 -16.98 21.46
CA ASP A 99 -30.07 -17.19 22.91
C ASP A 99 -28.75 -16.95 23.66
N SER A 100 -27.64 -16.68 22.96
CA SER A 100 -26.32 -16.53 23.57
C SER A 100 -26.07 -15.17 24.23
N GLY A 101 -27.01 -14.22 24.14
CA GLY A 101 -26.94 -12.90 24.79
C GLY A 101 -25.83 -11.95 24.32
N LYS A 102 -25.18 -12.21 23.18
CA LYS A 102 -24.03 -11.42 22.70
C LYS A 102 -24.50 -10.20 21.90
N VAL A 103 -24.22 -8.99 22.39
CA VAL A 103 -24.62 -7.72 21.76
C VAL A 103 -23.66 -7.39 20.61
N MET A 104 -24.18 -7.27 19.38
CA MET A 104 -23.35 -7.14 18.15
C MET A 104 -23.26 -5.74 17.56
N ARG A 105 -23.92 -4.74 18.15
CA ARG A 105 -24.03 -3.38 17.58
C ARG A 105 -22.67 -2.73 17.29
N LEU A 106 -21.70 -2.88 18.19
CA LEU A 106 -20.36 -2.27 18.05
C LEU A 106 -19.51 -2.87 16.92
N GLN A 107 -19.83 -4.09 16.47
CA GLN A 107 -19.08 -4.75 15.40
C GLN A 107 -19.50 -4.24 14.01
N GLY A 108 -20.76 -3.81 13.84
CA GLY A 108 -21.26 -3.30 12.56
C GLY A 108 -20.60 -1.98 12.13
N ASP A 109 -20.42 -1.06 13.07
CA ASP A 109 -19.77 0.23 12.81
C ASP A 109 -18.30 0.02 12.41
N ARG A 110 -17.58 -0.84 13.13
CA ARG A 110 -16.18 -1.15 12.82
C ARG A 110 -16.00 -1.77 11.43
N THR A 111 -16.84 -2.73 11.04
CA THR A 111 -16.76 -3.33 9.70
C THR A 111 -17.09 -2.31 8.61
N THR A 112 -18.04 -1.38 8.87
CA THR A 112 -18.40 -0.31 7.94
C THR A 112 -17.26 0.68 7.73
N GLU A 113 -16.61 1.13 8.81
CA GLU A 113 -15.41 1.97 8.75
C GLU A 113 -14.30 1.28 7.97
N MET A 114 -14.14 -0.03 8.12
CA MET A 114 -13.10 -0.76 7.41
C MET A 114 -13.39 -0.92 5.91
N VAL A 115 -14.66 -1.10 5.53
CA VAL A 115 -15.09 -1.02 4.13
C VAL A 115 -14.83 0.37 3.53
N LEU A 116 -15.08 1.44 4.28
CA LEU A 116 -14.79 2.81 3.86
C LEU A 116 -13.29 3.02 3.68
N ALA A 117 -12.47 2.55 4.62
CA ALA A 117 -11.01 2.59 4.51
C ALA A 117 -10.50 1.87 3.25
N MET A 118 -11.05 0.69 2.93
CA MET A 118 -10.72 0.00 1.67
C MET A 118 -11.17 0.76 0.42
N ARG A 119 -12.23 1.57 0.50
CA ARG A 119 -12.72 2.40 -0.61
C ARG A 119 -11.80 3.60 -0.86
N GLU A 120 -11.32 4.22 0.21
CA GLU A 120 -10.49 5.42 0.19
C GLU A 120 -9.01 5.14 -0.03
N PHE A 121 -8.59 3.87 0.10
CA PHE A 121 -7.25 3.45 -0.23
C PHE A 121 -6.85 3.83 -1.66
N ASP A 122 -5.74 4.54 -1.81
CA ASP A 122 -5.24 4.98 -3.11
C ASP A 122 -4.73 3.79 -3.94
N THR A 123 -5.58 3.33 -4.86
CA THR A 123 -5.25 2.21 -5.76
C THR A 123 -4.42 2.62 -6.97
N VAL A 124 -4.21 3.93 -7.23
CA VAL A 124 -3.52 4.41 -8.44
C VAL A 124 -2.07 3.94 -8.48
N LYS A 125 -1.43 3.88 -7.31
CA LYS A 125 -0.03 3.48 -7.15
C LYS A 125 0.15 2.00 -6.83
N LEU A 126 -0.95 1.25 -6.73
CA LEU A 126 -0.91 -0.17 -6.44
C LEU A 126 -0.36 -0.92 -7.66
N PRO A 127 0.55 -1.89 -7.47
CA PRO A 127 1.00 -2.76 -8.56
C PRO A 127 -0.15 -3.44 -9.30
N ALA A 128 0.00 -3.58 -10.62
CA ALA A 128 -1.08 -4.00 -11.52
C ALA A 128 -1.57 -5.44 -11.27
N ASP A 129 -0.68 -6.30 -10.78
CA ASP A 129 -0.91 -7.67 -10.32
C ASP A 129 -1.76 -7.71 -9.04
N LEU A 130 -1.60 -6.73 -8.15
CA LEU A 130 -2.31 -6.66 -6.86
C LEU A 130 -3.69 -6.01 -6.98
N LEU A 131 -3.83 -5.03 -7.88
CA LEU A 131 -5.06 -4.27 -8.08
C LEU A 131 -6.34 -5.12 -8.24
N PRO A 132 -6.41 -6.09 -9.17
CA PRO A 132 -7.62 -6.89 -9.34
C PRO A 132 -7.94 -7.76 -8.12
N LEU A 133 -6.93 -8.22 -7.39
CA LEU A 133 -7.11 -9.01 -6.17
C LEU A 133 -7.68 -8.14 -5.04
N PHE A 134 -7.08 -6.98 -4.82
CA PHE A 134 -7.50 -6.02 -3.79
C PHE A 134 -8.94 -5.50 -4.04
N VAL A 135 -9.26 -5.13 -5.28
CA VAL A 135 -10.61 -4.65 -5.63
C VAL A 135 -11.66 -5.73 -5.43
N ARG A 136 -11.38 -6.98 -5.81
CA ARG A 136 -12.30 -8.10 -5.57
C ARG A 136 -12.47 -8.41 -4.09
N LEU A 137 -11.39 -8.34 -3.29
CA LEU A 137 -11.47 -8.49 -1.83
C LEU A 137 -12.37 -7.42 -1.22
N ARG A 138 -12.20 -6.15 -1.62
CA ARG A 138 -13.07 -5.06 -1.18
C ARG A 138 -14.54 -5.34 -1.48
N SER A 139 -14.84 -5.84 -2.69
CA SER A 139 -16.21 -6.22 -3.06
C SER A 139 -16.76 -7.37 -2.21
N HIS A 140 -15.95 -8.38 -1.88
CA HIS A 140 -16.38 -9.48 -1.01
C HIS A 140 -16.63 -9.01 0.43
N VAL A 141 -15.72 -8.22 1.01
CA VAL A 141 -15.90 -7.64 2.35
C VAL A 141 -17.18 -6.80 2.41
N PHE A 142 -17.42 -5.95 1.39
CA PHE A 142 -18.65 -5.18 1.29
C PHE A 142 -19.90 -6.09 1.21
N ALA A 143 -19.88 -7.11 0.37
CA ALA A 143 -21.02 -8.02 0.21
C ALA A 143 -21.35 -8.78 1.51
N ILE A 144 -20.33 -9.22 2.26
CA ILE A 144 -20.52 -9.87 3.58
C ILE A 144 -21.15 -8.88 4.56
N ASN A 145 -20.59 -7.67 4.65
CA ASN A 145 -21.06 -6.61 5.54
C ASN A 145 -22.52 -6.23 5.26
N GLU A 146 -22.87 -6.07 3.98
CA GLU A 146 -24.21 -5.71 3.54
C GLU A 146 -25.20 -6.84 3.85
N ARG A 147 -24.82 -8.09 3.54
CA ARG A 147 -25.70 -9.24 3.80
C ARG A 147 -26.01 -9.42 5.28
N ILE A 148 -25.02 -9.24 6.15
CA ILE A 148 -25.24 -9.30 7.60
C ILE A 148 -26.19 -8.16 8.03
N SER A 149 -25.98 -6.95 7.51
CA SER A 149 -26.82 -5.79 7.84
C SER A 149 -28.27 -5.95 7.37
N GLU A 150 -28.48 -6.52 6.18
CA GLU A 150 -29.80 -6.85 5.63
C GLU A 150 -30.54 -7.86 6.52
N VAL A 151 -29.84 -8.91 6.95
CA VAL A 151 -30.40 -9.94 7.84
C VAL A 151 -30.85 -9.32 9.16
N TYR A 152 -30.00 -8.55 9.83
CA TYR A 152 -30.38 -7.88 11.09
C TYR A 152 -31.50 -6.86 10.91
N SER A 153 -31.46 -6.03 9.88
CA SER A 153 -32.53 -5.04 9.60
C SER A 153 -33.88 -5.70 9.38
N SER A 154 -33.91 -6.90 8.82
CA SER A 154 -35.14 -7.67 8.66
C SER A 154 -35.60 -8.35 9.96
N GLU A 155 -34.69 -8.78 10.82
CA GLU A 155 -35.01 -9.37 12.14
C GLU A 155 -35.54 -8.33 13.12
N ASP A 156 -35.03 -7.10 13.06
CA ASP A 156 -35.52 -5.97 13.86
C ASP A 156 -37.00 -5.64 13.54
N LYS A 157 -37.46 -5.99 12.33
CA LYS A 157 -38.84 -5.78 11.87
C LYS A 157 -39.74 -7.00 12.11
N ASP A 158 -39.15 -8.18 12.17
CA ASP A 158 -39.85 -9.47 12.22
C ASP A 158 -38.99 -10.48 12.98
N GLU A 159 -39.23 -10.60 14.29
CA GLU A 159 -38.43 -11.46 15.16
C GLU A 159 -38.61 -12.95 14.86
N GLU A 160 -39.69 -13.35 14.20
CA GLU A 160 -39.96 -14.75 13.82
C GLU A 160 -38.94 -15.27 12.80
N ARG A 161 -38.16 -14.37 12.17
CA ARG A 161 -37.11 -14.72 11.20
C ARG A 161 -35.75 -15.05 11.82
N LYS A 162 -35.55 -14.80 13.12
CA LYS A 162 -34.29 -15.11 13.83
C LYS A 162 -33.83 -16.58 13.68
N PRO A 163 -34.73 -17.60 13.69
CA PRO A 163 -34.33 -18.99 13.45
C PRO A 163 -33.80 -19.27 12.04
N GLU A 164 -34.19 -18.47 11.03
CA GLU A 164 -33.75 -18.61 9.64
C GLU A 164 -32.39 -17.94 9.35
N ARG A 165 -31.80 -17.26 10.35
CA ARG A 165 -30.59 -16.44 10.19
C ARG A 165 -29.43 -17.21 9.54
N GLU A 166 -29.13 -18.40 10.08
CA GLU A 166 -28.01 -19.23 9.59
C GLU A 166 -28.18 -19.54 8.10
N ASP A 167 -29.37 -19.97 7.68
CA ASP A 167 -29.66 -20.30 6.29
C ASP A 167 -29.49 -19.09 5.37
N ARG A 168 -29.97 -17.92 5.81
CA ARG A 168 -29.84 -16.66 5.08
C ARG A 168 -28.39 -16.16 4.95
N LEU A 169 -27.54 -16.51 5.92
CA LEU A 169 -26.11 -16.15 5.97
C LEU A 169 -25.19 -17.15 5.24
N LYS A 170 -25.67 -18.32 4.80
CA LYS A 170 -24.89 -19.28 3.99
C LYS A 170 -24.21 -18.63 2.77
N SER A 171 -24.92 -17.70 2.11
CA SER A 171 -24.37 -16.93 1.00
C SER A 171 -23.17 -16.07 1.41
N ALA A 172 -23.23 -15.41 2.56
CA ALA A 172 -22.12 -14.62 3.10
C ALA A 172 -20.94 -15.52 3.50
N VAL A 173 -21.19 -16.70 4.07
CA VAL A 173 -20.16 -17.69 4.38
C VAL A 173 -19.42 -18.15 3.12
N ARG A 174 -20.16 -18.44 2.03
CA ARG A 174 -19.53 -18.79 0.74
C ARG A 174 -18.63 -17.67 0.21
N VAL A 175 -19.12 -16.43 0.25
CA VAL A 175 -18.34 -15.25 -0.16
C VAL A 175 -17.11 -15.07 0.72
N TYR A 176 -17.21 -15.32 2.03
CA TYR A 176 -16.07 -15.27 2.95
C TYR A 176 -15.01 -16.33 2.63
N THR A 177 -15.41 -17.58 2.38
CA THR A 177 -14.48 -18.64 1.98
C THR A 177 -13.76 -18.31 0.67
N ASP A 178 -14.46 -17.73 -0.30
CA ASP A 178 -13.84 -17.30 -1.56
C ASP A 178 -12.91 -16.09 -1.35
N ALA A 179 -13.26 -15.19 -0.43
CA ALA A 179 -12.40 -14.08 -0.03
C ALA A 179 -11.10 -14.54 0.63
N ILE A 180 -11.12 -15.58 1.47
CA ILE A 180 -9.89 -16.18 2.04
C ILE A 180 -8.96 -16.66 0.93
N LYS A 181 -9.45 -17.45 -0.03
CA LYS A 181 -8.66 -17.93 -1.17
C LYS A 181 -8.10 -16.78 -2.01
N LEU A 182 -8.87 -15.70 -2.14
CA LEU A 182 -8.45 -14.51 -2.86
C LEU A 182 -7.36 -13.73 -2.09
N PHE A 183 -7.46 -13.68 -0.76
CA PHE A 183 -6.47 -13.09 0.12
C PHE A 183 -5.16 -13.89 0.09
N GLU A 184 -5.19 -15.21 0.07
CA GLU A 184 -4.00 -16.06 -0.10
C GLU A 184 -3.24 -15.75 -1.41
N LYS A 185 -3.98 -15.50 -2.50
CA LYS A 185 -3.40 -15.06 -3.78
C LYS A 185 -2.79 -13.66 -3.68
N LEU A 186 -3.48 -12.72 -3.02
CA LEU A 186 -2.96 -11.39 -2.77
C LEU A 186 -1.66 -11.48 -1.95
N GLN A 187 -1.68 -12.25 -0.87
CA GLN A 187 -0.53 -12.46 0.01
C GLN A 187 0.67 -13.00 -0.76
N SER A 188 0.46 -14.06 -1.56
CA SER A 188 1.52 -14.67 -2.38
C SER A 188 2.16 -13.65 -3.33
N ALA A 189 1.37 -12.77 -3.95
CA ALA A 189 1.88 -11.70 -4.80
C ALA A 189 2.58 -10.58 -4.01
N VAL A 190 2.11 -10.26 -2.80
CA VAL A 190 2.67 -9.20 -1.95
C VAL A 190 4.01 -9.63 -1.29
N LEU A 191 4.31 -10.92 -1.18
CA LEU A 191 5.59 -11.41 -0.67
C LEU A 191 6.79 -10.86 -1.45
N GLU A 192 6.67 -10.66 -2.77
CA GLU A 192 7.73 -10.06 -3.61
C GLU A 192 8.06 -8.61 -3.20
N TYR A 193 7.13 -7.94 -2.50
CA TYR A 193 7.27 -6.57 -2.02
C TYR A 193 7.74 -6.50 -0.56
N GLY A 194 8.14 -7.63 0.03
CA GLY A 194 8.68 -7.74 1.39
C GLY A 194 7.61 -7.69 2.49
N ALA A 195 6.40 -8.19 2.21
CA ALA A 195 5.40 -8.39 3.23
C ALA A 195 5.65 -9.65 4.06
N GLN A 196 5.07 -9.67 5.26
CA GLN A 196 5.04 -10.85 6.12
C GLN A 196 3.74 -11.61 5.89
N GLU A 197 3.80 -12.93 5.99
CA GLU A 197 2.63 -13.79 5.92
C GLU A 197 1.69 -13.53 7.12
N LYS A 198 0.40 -13.55 6.84
CA LYS A 198 -0.70 -13.38 7.79
C LYS A 198 -1.69 -14.52 7.58
N SER A 199 -2.08 -15.13 8.68
CA SER A 199 -3.08 -16.20 8.67
C SER A 199 -4.43 -15.61 9.05
N VAL A 200 -5.43 -15.84 8.20
CA VAL A 200 -6.81 -15.45 8.47
C VAL A 200 -7.45 -16.54 9.31
N GLN A 201 -8.00 -16.17 10.47
CA GLN A 201 -8.67 -17.13 11.35
C GLN A 201 -10.13 -17.29 10.92
N THR A 202 -10.55 -18.54 10.73
CA THR A 202 -11.97 -18.86 10.54
C THR A 202 -12.54 -19.32 11.87
N GLY A 203 -13.56 -18.62 12.37
CA GLY A 203 -14.24 -18.98 13.60
C GLY A 203 -14.99 -20.32 13.49
N ASN A 204 -15.36 -20.89 14.64
CA ASN A 204 -15.94 -22.22 14.72
C ASN A 204 -17.30 -22.30 14.01
N GLU A 205 -18.15 -21.29 14.19
CA GLU A 205 -19.48 -21.28 13.58
C GLU A 205 -19.40 -21.07 12.06
N THR A 206 -18.53 -20.16 11.63
CA THR A 206 -18.26 -19.93 10.20
C THR A 206 -17.71 -21.20 9.54
N GLY A 207 -16.78 -21.89 10.21
CA GLY A 207 -16.23 -23.16 9.76
C GLY A 207 -17.28 -24.27 9.69
N ARG A 208 -18.15 -24.38 10.70
CA ARG A 208 -19.27 -25.34 10.73
C ARG A 208 -20.23 -25.12 9.56
N VAL A 209 -20.65 -23.88 9.33
CA VAL A 209 -21.55 -23.56 8.21
C VAL A 209 -20.85 -23.80 6.87
N ALA A 210 -19.57 -23.42 6.73
CA ALA A 210 -18.82 -23.67 5.50
C ALA A 210 -18.72 -25.17 5.16
N ALA A 211 -18.50 -26.03 6.16
CA ALA A 211 -18.48 -27.48 5.97
C ALA A 211 -19.85 -28.07 5.58
N SER A 212 -20.95 -27.39 5.91
CA SER A 212 -22.29 -27.81 5.47
C SER A 212 -22.61 -27.46 4.00
N LEU A 213 -21.76 -26.65 3.35
CA LEU A 213 -21.93 -26.18 1.97
C LEU A 213 -21.18 -27.00 0.92
N THR A 214 -20.30 -27.92 1.35
CA THR A 214 -19.51 -28.85 0.52
C THR A 214 -20.21 -30.18 0.37
#